data_AF-A0A839QIS9-F1
#
_entry.id   AF-A0A839QIS9-F1
#
_cell.length_a   1.000
_cell.length_b   1.000
_cell.length_c   1.000
_cell.angle_alpha   90.00
_cell.angle_beta   90.00
_cell.angle_gamma   90.00
#
_symmetry.space_group_name_H-M   'P 1'
#
loop_
_entity.id
_entity.type
_entity.pdbx_description
1 polymer ?
#
loop_
_entity_poly.entity_id
_entity_poly.type
_entity_poly.pdbx_seq_one_letter_code
_entity_poly.pdbx_strand_id
1 'polypeptide(L)'
;MADTGMVELKAGGGLDSRDAASAKVAENVPLDRAEEPAERASIVSFQASETSSSTTGVTTAAEGGRTTWTSARSLSAHSGLAIDPKRAHVRSYPNGVR
;
A
#
# COMPACT_ATOMS: atom_id res chain seq x y z
N MET A 1 3.68 -2.72 -26.48
CA MET A 1 3.15 -1.39 -26.84
C MET A 1 2.33 -0.88 -25.67
N ALA A 2 2.46 0.38 -25.27
CA ALA A 2 1.56 0.97 -24.28
C ALA A 2 0.23 1.30 -24.99
N ASP A 3 -0.88 0.80 -24.46
CA ASP A 3 -2.23 1.10 -24.95
C ASP A 3 -2.53 2.60 -24.80
N THR A 4 -3.32 3.16 -25.71
CA THR A 4 -3.67 4.59 -25.82
C THR A 4 -4.13 5.18 -24.48
N GLY A 5 -4.87 4.42 -23.67
CA GLY A 5 -5.29 4.87 -22.34
C GLY A 5 -4.13 5.13 -21.36
N MET A 6 -2.98 4.47 -21.55
CA MET A 6 -1.79 4.65 -20.72
C MET A 6 -0.98 5.90 -21.13
N VAL A 7 -1.16 6.36 -22.38
CA VAL A 7 -0.62 7.64 -22.89
C VAL A 7 -1.41 8.82 -22.31
N GLU A 8 -2.74 8.71 -22.27
CA GLU A 8 -3.62 9.73 -21.68
C GLU A 8 -3.43 9.87 -20.17
N LEU A 9 -3.27 8.75 -19.44
CA LEU A 9 -2.99 8.77 -18.00
C LEU A 9 -1.66 9.46 -17.66
N LYS A 10 -0.62 9.28 -18.50
CA LYS A 10 0.66 9.98 -18.35
C LYS A 10 0.52 11.49 -18.53
N ALA A 11 -0.23 11.92 -19.53
CA ALA A 11 -0.42 13.34 -19.84
C ALA A 11 -1.19 14.09 -18.74
N GLY A 12 -2.14 13.44 -18.06
CA GLY A 12 -2.89 14.02 -16.94
C GLY A 12 -2.18 13.96 -15.58
N GLY A 13 -1.22 13.05 -15.40
CA GLY A 13 -0.60 12.78 -14.09
C GLY A 13 0.73 13.49 -13.83
N GLY A 14 1.33 14.14 -14.83
CA GLY A 14 2.65 14.78 -14.69
C GLY A 14 3.79 13.79 -14.39
N LEU A 15 3.68 12.55 -14.87
CA LEU A 15 4.65 11.48 -14.61
C LEU A 15 5.47 11.18 -15.87
N ASP A 16 6.77 11.45 -15.78
CA ASP A 16 7.69 11.37 -16.93
C ASP A 16 7.95 9.92 -17.38
N SER A 17 7.81 8.95 -16.47
CA SER A 17 8.11 7.53 -16.74
C SER A 17 7.28 6.57 -15.90
N ARG A 18 7.30 5.29 -16.30
CA ARG A 18 6.69 4.21 -15.51
C ARG A 18 7.42 4.03 -14.18
N ASP A 19 8.73 4.21 -14.16
CA ASP A 19 9.52 4.12 -12.93
C ASP A 19 9.20 5.27 -11.98
N ALA A 20 9.02 6.49 -12.51
CA ALA A 20 8.56 7.63 -11.72
C ALA A 20 7.16 7.38 -11.13
N ALA A 21 6.25 6.77 -11.91
CA ALA A 21 4.95 6.36 -11.42
C ALA A 21 5.04 5.30 -10.30
N SER A 22 5.88 4.28 -10.47
CA SER A 22 6.11 3.23 -9.47
C SER A 22 6.71 3.80 -8.18
N ALA A 23 7.69 4.71 -8.29
CA ALA A 23 8.26 5.41 -7.14
C ALA A 23 7.21 6.22 -6.39
N LYS A 24 6.33 6.93 -7.12
CA LYS A 24 5.23 7.71 -6.52
C LYS A 24 4.22 6.84 -5.77
N VAL A 25 3.94 5.64 -6.29
CA VAL A 25 3.08 4.66 -5.59
C VAL A 25 3.77 4.15 -4.32
N ALA A 26 5.06 3.83 -4.40
CA ALA A 26 5.84 3.29 -3.28
C ALA A 26 5.88 4.23 -2.05
N GLU A 27 5.83 5.56 -2.25
CA GLU A 27 5.77 6.55 -1.15
C GLU A 27 4.63 6.30 -0.12
N ASN A 28 3.56 5.61 -0.54
CA ASN A 28 2.40 5.30 0.30
C ASN A 28 2.33 3.83 0.72
N VAL A 29 3.30 3.01 0.33
CA VAL A 29 3.38 1.59 0.67
C VAL A 29 4.45 1.44 1.77
N PRO A 30 4.12 0.92 2.96
CA PRO A 30 5.11 0.68 4.02
C PRO A 30 6.32 -0.16 3.61
N LEU A 31 6.14 -1.08 2.67
CA LEU A 31 7.23 -1.91 2.13
C LEU A 31 8.14 -1.16 1.15
N ASP A 32 7.85 0.10 0.84
CA ASP A 32 8.66 0.99 -0.02
C ASP A 32 8.91 0.45 -1.43
N ARG A 33 8.01 -0.43 -1.90
CA ARG A 33 8.03 -0.98 -3.26
C ARG A 33 6.63 -1.39 -3.69
N ALA A 34 6.46 -1.52 -5.00
CA ALA A 34 5.28 -2.16 -5.56
C ALA A 34 5.24 -3.66 -5.21
N GLU A 35 4.04 -4.21 -5.20
CA GLU A 35 3.82 -5.66 -5.13
C GLU A 35 4.27 -6.29 -6.45
N GLU A 36 5.03 -7.39 -6.35
CA GLU A 36 5.44 -8.18 -7.52
C GLU A 36 4.32 -9.17 -7.93
N PRO A 37 4.14 -9.46 -9.23
CA PRO A 37 3.12 -10.41 -9.68
C PRO A 37 3.21 -11.80 -9.02
N ALA A 38 4.42 -12.25 -8.72
CA ALA A 38 4.66 -13.52 -8.04
C ALA A 38 4.11 -13.53 -6.59
N GLU A 39 4.13 -12.41 -5.90
CA GLU A 39 3.59 -12.29 -4.54
C GLU A 39 2.06 -12.45 -4.57
N ARG A 40 1.40 -11.79 -5.53
CA ARG A 40 -0.04 -11.95 -5.75
C ARG A 40 -0.42 -13.39 -6.09
N ALA A 41 0.36 -14.03 -6.97
CA ALA A 41 0.15 -15.42 -7.34
C ALA A 41 0.32 -16.37 -6.14
N SER A 42 1.22 -16.07 -5.20
CA SER A 42 1.41 -16.87 -3.99
C SER A 42 0.19 -16.83 -3.07
N ILE A 43 -0.51 -15.69 -2.98
CA ILE A 43 -1.76 -15.56 -2.21
C ILE A 43 -2.88 -16.39 -2.84
N VAL A 44 -3.02 -16.34 -4.16
CA VAL A 44 -4.00 -17.18 -4.87
C VAL A 44 -3.67 -18.66 -4.69
N SER A 45 -2.40 -19.03 -4.75
CA SER A 45 -1.95 -20.41 -4.53
C SER A 45 -2.27 -20.88 -3.11
N PHE A 46 -2.07 -20.02 -2.11
CA PHE A 46 -2.48 -20.29 -0.72
C PHE A 46 -3.99 -20.46 -0.60
N GLN A 47 -4.79 -19.57 -1.19
CA GLN A 47 -6.26 -19.65 -1.18
C GLN A 47 -6.78 -20.93 -1.85
N ALA A 48 -6.09 -21.43 -2.87
CA ALA A 48 -6.43 -22.67 -3.56
C ALA A 48 -5.98 -23.94 -2.80
N SER A 49 -5.22 -23.80 -1.72
CA SER A 49 -4.67 -24.93 -0.97
C SER A 49 -5.54 -25.35 0.22
N GLU A 50 -5.35 -26.58 0.70
CA GLU A 50 -6.11 -27.12 1.83
C GLU A 50 -5.93 -26.33 3.13
N THR A 51 -4.81 -25.61 3.29
CA THR A 51 -4.57 -24.76 4.47
C THR A 51 -5.51 -23.56 4.54
N SER A 52 -6.12 -23.16 3.44
CA SER A 52 -7.14 -22.11 3.38
C SER A 52 -8.57 -22.67 3.33
N SER A 53 -8.78 -23.97 3.59
CA SER A 53 -10.08 -24.64 3.43
C SER A 53 -11.23 -24.06 4.27
N SER A 54 -10.93 -23.42 5.40
CA SER A 54 -11.93 -22.76 6.25
C SER A 54 -12.13 -21.27 5.95
N THR A 55 -11.37 -20.70 5.00
CA THR A 55 -11.44 -19.28 4.66
C THR A 55 -12.28 -19.09 3.41
N THR A 56 -13.43 -18.41 3.54
CA THR A 56 -14.33 -18.10 2.42
C THR A 56 -15.02 -16.76 2.63
N GLY A 57 -15.46 -16.12 1.54
CA GLY A 57 -16.23 -14.87 1.59
C GLY A 57 -15.45 -13.64 2.07
N VAL A 58 -14.11 -13.70 2.08
CA VAL A 58 -13.25 -12.60 2.55
C VAL A 58 -12.51 -11.93 1.39
N THR A 59 -12.22 -10.64 1.56
CA THR A 59 -11.29 -9.92 0.68
C THR A 59 -9.91 -9.90 1.33
N THR A 60 -8.94 -10.55 0.70
CA THR A 60 -7.54 -10.52 1.16
C THR A 60 -6.80 -9.36 0.50
N ALA A 61 -6.30 -8.42 1.30
CA ALA A 61 -5.52 -7.30 0.79
C ALA A 61 -4.06 -7.70 0.52
N ALA A 62 -3.64 -7.58 -0.74
CA ALA A 62 -2.29 -7.84 -1.21
C ALA A 62 -1.68 -6.52 -1.73
N GLU A 63 -1.11 -5.71 -0.84
CA GLU A 63 -0.70 -4.33 -1.19
C GLU A 63 0.34 -3.74 -0.23
N GLY A 64 1.13 -4.58 0.43
CA GLY A 64 2.21 -4.13 1.33
C GLY A 64 1.76 -3.26 2.51
N GLY A 65 0.48 -3.32 2.88
CA GLY A 65 -0.11 -2.55 3.98
C GLY A 65 -0.53 -1.12 3.63
N ARG A 66 -0.54 -0.72 2.35
CA ARG A 66 -0.83 0.64 1.88
C ARG A 66 -2.16 1.21 2.37
N THR A 67 -3.25 0.46 2.35
CA THR A 67 -4.61 0.88 2.77
C THR A 67 -4.66 1.09 4.28
N THR A 68 -4.11 0.16 5.06
CA THR A 68 -3.99 0.31 6.51
C THR A 68 -3.12 1.52 6.88
N TRP A 69 -2.00 1.69 6.18
CA TRP A 69 -1.06 2.79 6.37
C TRP A 69 -1.64 4.16 6.04
N THR A 70 -2.31 4.27 4.89
CA THR A 70 -2.93 5.53 4.45
C THR A 70 -4.05 5.94 5.41
N SER A 71 -4.84 4.97 5.89
CA SER A 71 -5.87 5.22 6.90
C SER A 71 -5.27 5.70 8.23
N ALA A 72 -4.16 5.08 8.66
CA ALA A 72 -3.46 5.49 9.87
C ALA A 72 -2.88 6.91 9.74
N ARG A 73 -2.23 7.24 8.61
CA ARG A 73 -1.74 8.60 8.32
C ARG A 73 -2.86 9.64 8.32
N SER A 74 -4.01 9.31 7.74
CA SER A 74 -5.18 10.19 7.76
C SER A 74 -5.66 10.44 9.20
N LEU A 75 -5.78 9.39 10.01
CA LEU A 75 -6.16 9.52 11.41
C LEU A 75 -5.15 10.36 12.21
N SER A 76 -3.85 10.15 12.00
CA SER A 76 -2.77 10.96 12.58
C SER A 76 -2.93 12.45 12.31
N ALA A 77 -3.19 12.82 11.05
CA ALA A 77 -3.38 14.21 10.65
C ALA A 77 -4.57 14.89 11.34
N HIS A 78 -5.65 14.14 11.61
CA HIS A 78 -6.85 14.67 12.25
C HIS A 78 -6.83 14.61 13.78
N SER A 79 -6.03 13.72 14.38
CA SER A 79 -6.01 13.48 15.84
C SER A 79 -4.79 14.05 16.55
N GLY A 80 -3.78 14.53 15.82
CA GLY A 80 -2.51 15.01 16.40
C GLY A 80 -1.60 13.89 16.92
N LEU A 81 -1.96 12.61 16.72
CA LEU A 81 -1.11 11.47 17.05
C LEU A 81 0.03 11.36 16.04
N ALA A 82 1.29 11.42 16.47
CA ALA A 82 2.42 11.19 15.59
C ALA A 82 2.56 9.70 15.25
N ILE A 83 2.61 9.36 13.96
CA ILE A 83 2.94 8.00 13.48
C ILE A 83 4.36 8.03 12.92
N ASP A 84 5.26 7.24 13.51
CA ASP A 84 6.60 7.02 12.98
C ASP A 84 6.53 6.01 11.82
N PRO A 85 6.87 6.39 10.58
CA PRO A 85 6.87 5.49 9.43
C PRO A 85 7.87 4.35 9.49
N LYS A 86 8.88 4.43 10.35
CA LYS A 86 9.93 3.42 10.49
C LYS A 86 9.76 2.54 11.73
N ARG A 87 8.78 2.86 12.59
CA ARG A 87 8.41 2.06 13.77
C ARG A 87 6.89 1.97 13.80
N ALA A 88 6.34 0.87 13.31
CA ALA A 88 4.91 0.56 13.31
C ALA A 88 4.31 0.32 14.72
N HIS A 89 4.79 1.05 15.74
CA HIS A 89 4.14 1.20 17.04
C HIS A 89 3.55 2.60 17.12
N VAL A 90 2.22 2.68 17.23
CA VAL A 90 1.53 3.92 17.61
C VAL A 90 2.01 4.31 19.00
N ARG A 91 2.79 5.38 19.11
CA ARG A 91 3.17 5.95 20.39
C ARG A 91 2.15 7.03 20.73
N SER A 92 1.29 6.73 21.69
CA SER A 92 0.53 7.79 22.37
C SER A 92 1.55 8.66 23.09
N TYR A 93 1.73 9.91 22.65
CA TYR A 93 2.43 10.92 23.42
C TYR A 93 1.38 11.66 24.27
N PRO A 94 1.23 11.34 25.57
CA PRO A 94 0.45 12.20 26.43
C PRO A 94 1.24 13.48 26.62
N ASN A 95 0.78 14.55 25.97
CA ASN A 95 1.30 15.92 26.04
C ASN A 95 2.61 16.12 25.26
N GLY A 96 2.51 16.90 24.17
CA GLY A 96 3.56 17.06 23.17
C GLY A 96 4.93 17.40 23.73
N VAL A 97 5.90 16.51 23.49
CA VAL A 97 7.32 16.84 23.43
C VAL A 97 7.91 16.08 22.26
N ARG A 98 8.61 16.83 21.40
CA ARG A 98 9.21 16.43 20.12
C ARG A 98 10.24 15.32 20.27
#